data_AF-A0A2V9TGT8-F1
#
_entry.id   AF-A0A2V9TGT8-F1
#
_cell.length_a   1.000
_cell.length_b   1.000
_cell.length_c   1.000
_cell.angle_alpha   90.00
_cell.angle_beta   90.00
_cell.angle_gamma   90.00
#
_symmetry.space_group_name_H-M   'P 1'
#
loop_
_entity.id
_entity.type
_entity.pdbx_description
1 polymer ?
#
loop_
_entity_poly.entity_id
_entity_poly.type
_entity_poly.pdbx_seq_one_letter_code
_entity_poly.pdbx_strand_id
1 'polypeptide(L)'
;MNAPLSKSSESTNWLHLYRAAILEMDPSKLSQHVAEAENALTQRAWELFQKTEDNIEEKRALDNAMYFLRTLRKTMECNSAGPIGKTGHVRAA
;
A
#
# COMPACT_ATOMS: atom_id res chain seq x y z
N MET A 1 -18.46 19.84 26.07
CA MET A 1 -17.19 19.32 26.61
C MET A 1 -16.45 18.71 25.44
N ASN A 2 -15.46 19.42 24.89
CA ASN A 2 -14.76 19.00 23.69
C ASN A 2 -13.43 18.42 24.15
N ALA A 3 -13.29 17.10 24.12
CA ALA A 3 -12.05 16.44 24.50
C ALA A 3 -10.91 16.95 23.60
N PRO A 4 -9.72 17.26 24.16
CA PRO A 4 -8.59 17.61 23.33
C PRO A 4 -8.23 16.35 22.54
N LEU A 5 -8.33 16.46 21.21
CA LEU A 5 -7.78 15.52 20.23
C LEU A 5 -6.36 15.22 20.69
N SER A 6 -6.24 14.08 21.39
CA SER A 6 -4.99 13.60 21.92
C SER A 6 -4.04 13.55 20.74
N LYS A 7 -2.87 14.17 20.86
CA LYS A 7 -1.85 14.20 19.81
C LYS A 7 -1.55 12.76 19.40
N SER A 8 -2.29 12.26 18.43
CA SER A 8 -1.98 11.09 17.62
C SER A 8 -0.67 11.50 16.96
N SER A 9 0.43 11.09 17.58
CA SER A 9 1.79 11.34 17.14
C SER A 9 1.85 11.19 15.62
N GLU A 10 2.57 12.09 14.94
CA GLU A 10 2.75 12.12 13.49
C GLU A 10 3.22 10.76 12.90
N SER A 11 3.68 9.84 13.75
CA SER A 11 3.86 8.39 13.51
C SER A 11 2.60 7.60 13.10
N THR A 12 1.40 8.18 13.17
CA THR A 12 0.11 7.45 13.07
C THR A 12 -0.56 7.59 11.69
N ASN A 13 0.06 8.30 10.74
CA ASN A 13 -0.62 8.59 9.45
C ASN A 13 -0.65 7.41 8.46
N TRP A 14 -0.21 6.22 8.86
CA TRP A 14 -0.21 5.02 8.00
C TRP A 14 -1.61 4.73 7.46
N LEU A 15 -2.67 4.95 8.25
CA LEU A 15 -4.04 4.67 7.83
C LEU A 15 -4.51 5.64 6.74
N HIS A 16 -4.08 6.90 6.79
CA HIS A 16 -4.40 7.88 5.77
C HIS A 16 -3.69 7.56 4.45
N LEU A 17 -2.38 7.25 4.51
CA LEU A 17 -1.59 6.90 3.33
C LEU A 17 -2.09 5.59 2.71
N TYR A 18 -2.43 4.60 3.54
CA TYR A 18 -3.10 3.38 3.08
C TYR A 18 -4.41 3.68 2.36
N ARG A 19 -5.27 4.54 2.93
CA ARG A 19 -6.54 4.95 2.30
C ARG A 19 -6.31 5.70 0.99
N ALA A 20 -5.33 6.60 0.95
CA ALA A 20 -4.96 7.31 -0.27
C ALA A 20 -4.54 6.32 -1.37
N ALA A 21 -3.74 5.29 -1.03
CA ALA A 21 -3.31 4.27 -1.98
C ALA A 21 -4.47 3.44 -2.54
N ILE A 22 -5.43 3.00 -1.72
CA ILE A 22 -6.54 2.16 -2.20
C ILE A 22 -7.66 2.94 -2.89
N LEU A 23 -7.75 4.25 -2.67
CA LEU A 23 -8.73 5.14 -3.30
C LEU A 23 -8.16 5.89 -4.50
N GLU A 24 -6.86 5.77 -4.79
CA GLU A 24 -6.24 6.39 -5.95
C GLU A 24 -6.75 5.74 -7.24
N MET A 25 -7.29 6.57 -8.13
CA MET A 25 -7.87 6.17 -9.42
C MET A 25 -6.94 6.51 -10.59
N ASP A 26 -5.98 7.40 -10.39
CA ASP A 26 -4.97 7.79 -11.37
C ASP A 26 -3.82 6.77 -11.38
N PRO A 27 -3.69 5.94 -12.44
CA PRO A 27 -2.66 4.91 -12.51
C PRO A 27 -1.24 5.48 -12.46
N SER A 28 -1.05 6.74 -12.86
CA SER A 28 0.27 7.40 -12.83
C SER A 28 0.72 7.74 -11.41
N LYS A 29 -0.23 7.93 -10.48
CA LYS A 29 0.02 8.26 -9.07
C LYS A 29 -0.11 7.06 -8.15
N LEU A 30 -0.85 6.03 -8.58
CA LEU A 30 -1.09 4.83 -7.79
C LEU A 30 0.21 4.18 -7.28
N SER A 31 1.22 4.06 -8.16
CA SER A 31 2.52 3.48 -7.77
C SER A 31 3.20 4.25 -6.65
N GLN A 32 3.13 5.58 -6.68
CA GLN A 32 3.70 6.46 -5.66
C GLN A 32 2.95 6.28 -4.33
N HIS A 33 1.61 6.37 -4.35
CA HIS A 33 0.82 6.23 -3.13
C HIS A 33 0.98 4.84 -2.48
N VAL A 34 1.07 3.77 -3.27
CA VAL A 34 1.34 2.43 -2.74
C VAL A 34 2.72 2.37 -2.06
N ALA A 35 3.76 2.98 -2.64
CA ALA A 35 5.09 3.01 -2.03
C ALA A 35 5.12 3.82 -0.72
N GLU A 36 4.48 5.00 -0.70
CA GLU A 36 4.37 5.83 0.50
C GLU A 36 3.63 5.12 1.63
N ALA A 37 2.52 4.44 1.30
CA ALA A 37 1.74 3.67 2.26
C ALA A 37 2.52 2.49 2.84
N GLU A 38 3.24 1.73 2.03
CA GLU A 38 4.08 0.62 2.53
C GLU A 38 5.22 1.08 3.43
N ASN A 39 5.84 2.21 3.10
CA ASN A 39 6.88 2.79 3.94
C ASN A 39 6.31 3.17 5.32
N ALA A 40 5.14 3.84 5.34
CA ALA A 40 4.47 4.22 6.58
C ALA A 40 4.02 3.01 7.42
N LEU A 41 3.49 1.97 6.79
CA LEU A 41 3.12 0.71 7.46
C LEU A 41 4.36 0.02 8.07
N THR A 42 5.46 -0.01 7.32
CA THR A 42 6.72 -0.58 7.79
C THR A 42 7.22 0.18 9.02
N GLN A 43 7.32 1.51 8.94
CA GLN A 43 7.72 2.34 10.06
C GLN A 43 6.84 2.11 11.29
N ARG A 44 5.52 2.04 11.12
CA ARG A 44 4.61 1.78 12.23
C ARG A 44 4.83 0.40 12.85
N ALA A 45 5.07 -0.63 12.04
CA ALA A 45 5.37 -1.97 12.55
C ALA A 45 6.65 -1.97 13.41
N TRP A 46 7.69 -1.25 12.99
CA TRP A 46 8.92 -1.08 13.79
C TRP A 46 8.68 -0.36 15.12
N GLU A 47 7.83 0.67 15.12
CA GLU A 47 7.46 1.36 16.37
C GLU A 47 6.68 0.44 17.32
N LEU A 48 5.73 -0.34 16.80
CA LEU A 48 4.96 -1.29 17.60
C LEU A 48 5.82 -2.42 18.15
N PHE A 49 6.85 -2.84 17.42
CA PHE A 49 7.81 -3.84 17.89
C PHE A 49 8.65 -3.33 19.08
N GLN A 50 8.96 -2.02 19.11
CA GLN A 50 9.72 -1.39 20.19
C GLN A 50 8.87 -1.11 21.44
N LYS A 51 7.54 -1.13 21.32
CA LYS A 51 6.63 -0.92 22.45
C LYS A 51 6.34 -2.23 23.18
N THR A 52 6.40 -2.19 24.50
CA THR A 52 6.04 -3.33 25.37
C THR A 52 4.53 -3.59 25.42
N GLU A 53 3.71 -2.62 25.03
CA GLU A 53 2.26 -2.73 25.04
C GLU A 53 1.72 -3.62 23.92
N ASP A 54 0.74 -4.44 24.26
CA ASP A 54 0.21 -5.43 23.35
C ASP A 54 -0.82 -4.80 22.39
N ASN A 55 -0.34 -4.35 21.24
CA ASN A 55 -1.12 -3.72 20.19
C ASN A 55 -1.60 -4.74 19.15
N ILE A 56 -2.17 -5.88 19.58
CA ILE A 56 -2.51 -7.03 18.70
C ILE A 56 -3.37 -6.60 17.51
N GLU A 57 -4.43 -5.81 17.75
CA GLU A 57 -5.36 -5.41 16.68
C GLU A 57 -4.71 -4.47 15.67
N GLU A 58 -3.86 -3.53 16.12
CA GLU A 58 -3.12 -2.68 15.21
C GLU A 58 -2.09 -3.49 14.40
N LYS A 59 -1.36 -4.41 15.03
CA LYS A 59 -0.43 -5.32 14.33
C LYS A 59 -1.14 -6.12 13.24
N ARG A 60 -2.31 -6.70 13.54
CA ARG A 60 -3.13 -7.41 12.56
C ARG A 60 -3.60 -6.49 11.43
N ALA A 61 -3.99 -5.26 11.74
CA ALA A 61 -4.39 -4.28 10.73
C ALA A 61 -3.23 -3.91 9.78
N LEU A 62 -2.01 -3.73 10.32
CA LEU A 62 -0.81 -3.46 9.52
C LEU A 62 -0.46 -4.62 8.59
N ASP A 63 -0.52 -5.86 9.08
CA ASP A 63 -0.25 -7.07 8.27
C ASP A 63 -1.24 -7.19 7.11
N ASN A 64 -2.54 -7.02 7.39
CA ASN A 64 -3.59 -7.04 6.38
C ASN A 64 -3.41 -5.93 5.34
N ALA A 65 -3.10 -4.71 5.78
CA ALA A 65 -2.86 -3.57 4.89
C ALA A 65 -1.64 -3.81 3.98
N MET A 66 -0.53 -4.29 4.54
CA MET A 66 0.69 -4.60 3.80
C MET A 66 0.44 -5.71 2.75
N TYR A 67 -0.30 -6.76 3.13
CA TYR A 67 -0.69 -7.82 2.20
C TYR A 67 -1.52 -7.29 1.04
N PHE A 68 -2.51 -6.43 1.32
CA PHE A 68 -3.36 -5.83 0.30
C PHE A 68 -2.56 -4.96 -0.68
N LEU A 69 -1.69 -4.08 -0.17
CA LEU A 69 -0.85 -3.21 -1.01
C LEU A 69 0.11 -4.00 -1.92
N ARG A 70 0.72 -5.07 -1.39
CA ARG A 70 1.57 -5.96 -2.20
C ARG A 70 0.79 -6.69 -3.29
N THR A 71 -0.44 -7.09 -2.99
CA THR A 71 -1.34 -7.70 -3.98
C THR A 71 -1.70 -6.68 -5.05
N LEU A 72 -2.08 -5.46 -4.65
CA LEU A 72 -2.38 -4.36 -5.57
C LEU A 72 -1.21 -4.07 -6.51
N ARG A 73 0.02 -3.95 -5.98
CA ARG A 73 1.21 -3.76 -6.82
C ARG A 73 1.39 -4.87 -7.86
N LYS A 74 1.27 -6.13 -7.46
CA LYS A 74 1.38 -7.26 -8.40
C LYS A 74 0.33 -7.21 -9.51
N THR A 75 -0.89 -6.77 -9.19
CA THR A 75 -1.93 -6.60 -10.22
C THR A 75 -1.57 -5.49 -11.21
N MET A 76 -0.94 -4.40 -10.76
CA MET A 76 -0.46 -3.33 -11.62
C MET A 76 0.66 -3.80 -12.56
N GLU A 77 1.58 -4.62 -12.05
CA GLU A 77 2.66 -5.24 -12.84
C GLU A 77 2.12 -6.22 -13.89
N CYS A 78 1.08 -7.00 -13.55
CA CYS A 78 0.44 -7.90 -14.51
C CYS A 78 -0.31 -7.12 -15.62
N ASN A 79 -0.90 -5.97 -15.29
CA ASN A 79 -1.63 -5.14 -16.25
C ASN A 79 -0.69 -4.39 -17.22
N SER A 80 0.56 -4.16 -16.84
CA SER A 80 1.56 -3.54 -17.72
C SER A 80 2.25 -4.55 -18.66
N ALA A 81 2.15 -5.85 -18.38
CA ALA A 81 2.46 -6.92 -19.33
C ALA A 81 1.35 -7.01 -20.39
N GLY A 82 1.40 -6.11 -21.38
CA GLY A 82 0.46 -6.10 -22.50
C GLY A 82 0.39 -7.43 -23.26
N PRO A 83 -0.64 -7.65 -24.09
CA PRO A 83 -0.89 -8.93 -24.75
C PRO A 83 0.30 -9.34 -25.61
N ILE A 84 0.96 -10.42 -25.20
CA ILE A 84 1.82 -11.24 -26.04
C ILE A 84 0.94 -11.79 -27.17
N GLY A 85 0.89 -11.09 -28.30
CA GLY A 85 0.05 -11.51 -29.42
C GLY A 85 -0.16 -10.49 -30.52
N LYS A 86 0.91 -10.01 -31.16
CA LYS A 86 0.81 -9.51 -32.54
C LYS A 86 1.73 -10.32 -33.45
N THR A 87 1.11 -11.34 -34.05
CA THR A 87 1.17 -11.71 -35.48
C THR A 87 2.28 -11.11 -36.33
N GLY A 88 3.02 -11.99 -37.02
CA GLY A 88 3.91 -11.57 -38.11
C GLY A 88 4.72 -12.68 -38.77
N HIS A 89 4.22 -13.91 -38.91
CA HIS A 89 4.81 -14.83 -39.90
C HIS A 89 4.31 -14.45 -41.30
N VAL A 90 4.92 -13.41 -41.86
CA VAL A 90 5.07 -13.31 -43.30
C VAL A 90 6.34 -14.08 -43.63
N ARG A 91 6.23 -15.15 -44.40
CA ARG A 91 7.32 -15.53 -45.29
C ARG A 91 6.77 -16.15 -46.56
N ALA A 92 7.07 -15.42 -47.63
CA ALA A 92 6.83 -15.75 -49.02
C ALA A 92 7.63 -17.01 -49.44
N ALA A 93 7.01 -17.81 -50.30
CA ALA A 93 7.55 -18.31 -51.56
C ALA A 93 6.39 -18.93 -52.36
#